data_AF-A0A1C3W5Z1-F1
#
_entry.id   AF-A0A1C3W5Z1-F1
#
_cell.length_a   1.000
_cell.length_b   1.000
_cell.length_c   1.000
_cell.angle_alpha   90.00
_cell.angle_beta   90.00
_cell.angle_gamma   90.00
#
_symmetry.space_group_name_H-M   'P 1'
#
loop_
_entity.id
_entity.type
_entity.pdbx_description
1 polymer ?
#
loop_
_entity_poly.entity_id
_entity_poly.type
_entity_poly.pdbx_seq_one_letter_code
_entity_poly.pdbx_strand_id
1 'polypeptide(L)'
;MKPFHWESTHGNFGDDLNLWLWDFLLPGLRDVHKETLLVGVGTVLNTEILPDEGRKLVIGSGFGYGSLPDMRDTSQWDVRSVRGPLTAEKAGLPAAMGIVDPAVLVTEMPEFQNISKNGKRTFIPHWESAAAGLWPEICKTVGLSYLDPRGEAKAVIREIAASELIVAESMHGAILADAFRVPWIAVSSSRSINSFKWNDWARSLGVTYQPKHIPVSTRAEAIAKGAKFWGVGFERSNLAAAELGKQRYGENVMLADPEQTTLRVMAKQALAVPSALGLWQASKAKPQLSKDSALAACKERLLSVIEGVRRDYL
;
A
#
# COMPACT_ATOMS: atom_id res chain seq x y z
N MET A 1 9.24 20.70 -9.05
CA MET A 1 9.64 19.54 -8.27
C MET A 1 9.09 18.32 -8.96
N LYS A 2 9.76 17.19 -8.80
CA LYS A 2 9.36 15.93 -9.39
C LYS A 2 8.99 14.96 -8.27
N PRO A 3 7.72 14.58 -8.10
CA PRO A 3 7.35 13.53 -7.17
C PRO A 3 8.07 12.22 -7.54
N PHE A 4 8.76 11.64 -6.58
CA PHE A 4 9.28 10.29 -6.71
C PHE A 4 8.11 9.31 -6.69
N HIS A 5 8.11 8.39 -7.64
CA HIS A 5 7.12 7.33 -7.74
C HIS A 5 7.88 6.01 -7.94
N TRP A 6 7.63 5.04 -7.06
CA TRP A 6 8.13 3.69 -7.28
C TRP A 6 7.25 2.98 -8.30
N GLU A 7 7.74 2.87 -9.53
CA GLU A 7 7.00 2.26 -10.62
C GLU A 7 6.96 0.73 -10.47
N SER A 8 5.81 0.22 -10.03
CA SER A 8 5.50 -1.20 -10.11
C SER A 8 5.21 -1.57 -11.56
N THR A 9 5.87 -2.59 -12.11
CA THR A 9 5.58 -3.11 -13.46
C THR A 9 4.14 -3.59 -13.64
N HIS A 10 3.38 -3.73 -12.56
CA HIS A 10 1.98 -4.16 -12.60
C HIS A 10 1.00 -3.10 -12.11
N GLY A 11 1.46 -1.90 -11.74
CA GLY A 11 0.68 -0.94 -10.97
C GLY A 11 0.69 -1.24 -9.47
N ASN A 12 0.51 -0.19 -8.68
CA ASN A 12 0.29 -0.26 -7.24
C ASN A 12 -0.41 1.04 -6.84
N PHE A 13 -1.74 0.97 -6.72
CA PHE A 13 -2.58 2.17 -6.58
C PHE A 13 -2.13 3.13 -5.47
N GLY A 14 -1.52 2.60 -4.41
CA GLY A 14 -1.05 3.39 -3.30
C GLY A 14 0.22 4.18 -3.61
N ASP A 15 1.16 3.63 -4.39
CA ASP A 15 2.35 4.37 -4.81
C ASP A 15 2.02 5.33 -5.96
N ASP A 16 1.07 4.94 -6.84
CA ASP A 16 0.54 5.74 -7.96
C ASP A 16 -0.09 7.06 -7.49
N LEU A 17 -0.43 7.20 -6.20
CA LEU A 17 -0.85 8.47 -5.58
C LEU A 17 0.16 9.60 -5.85
N ASN A 18 1.46 9.30 -5.90
CA ASN A 18 2.49 10.31 -6.15
C ASN A 18 2.37 10.95 -7.55
N LEU A 19 1.67 10.31 -8.49
CA LEU A 19 1.47 10.83 -9.85
C LEU A 19 0.52 12.03 -9.91
N TRP A 20 -0.37 12.21 -8.93
CA TRP A 20 -1.42 13.24 -9.00
C TRP A 20 -1.80 13.89 -7.66
N LEU A 21 -1.54 13.25 -6.51
CA LEU A 21 -1.93 13.79 -5.20
C LEU A 21 -1.25 15.14 -4.93
N TRP A 22 0.02 15.25 -5.29
CA TRP A 22 0.81 16.44 -5.04
C TRP A 22 0.32 17.64 -5.84
N ASP A 23 -0.21 17.44 -7.05
CA ASP A 23 -0.78 18.54 -7.86
C ASP A 23 -2.00 19.18 -7.18
N PHE A 24 -2.73 18.39 -6.39
CA PHE A 24 -3.83 18.87 -5.58
C PHE A 24 -3.33 19.56 -4.28
N LEU A 25 -2.37 18.95 -3.57
CA LEU A 25 -1.90 19.46 -2.27
C LEU A 25 -0.99 20.71 -2.41
N LEU A 26 -0.20 20.77 -3.48
CA LEU A 26 0.75 21.84 -3.79
C LEU A 26 0.59 22.28 -5.26
N PRO A 27 -0.51 22.95 -5.64
CA PRO A 27 -0.73 23.38 -7.02
C PRO A 27 0.44 24.23 -7.54
N GLY A 28 0.92 23.92 -8.75
CA GLY A 28 2.09 24.58 -9.36
C GLY A 28 3.45 23.98 -8.99
N LEU A 29 3.50 22.96 -8.11
CA LEU A 29 4.78 22.36 -7.68
C LEU A 29 5.67 21.89 -8.82
N ARG A 30 5.12 21.49 -9.96
CA ARG A 30 5.88 20.91 -11.08
C ARG A 30 6.68 21.95 -11.83
N ASP A 31 6.26 23.21 -11.77
CA ASP A 31 6.85 24.31 -12.51
C ASP A 31 7.99 25.01 -11.75
N VAL A 32 8.00 24.90 -10.41
CA VAL A 32 9.06 25.41 -9.54
C VAL A 32 10.13 24.36 -9.28
N HIS A 33 11.39 24.71 -8.97
CA HIS A 33 12.43 23.78 -8.50
C HIS A 33 12.44 22.39 -9.19
N LYS A 34 12.65 22.36 -10.52
CA LYS A 34 12.53 21.15 -11.37
C LYS A 34 13.56 20.07 -11.05
N GLU A 35 14.64 20.47 -10.41
CA GLU A 35 15.75 19.67 -9.89
C GLU A 35 15.49 19.05 -8.51
N THR A 36 14.48 19.52 -7.78
CA THR A 36 14.13 18.97 -6.45
C THR A 36 13.20 17.77 -6.60
N LEU A 37 13.61 16.64 -6.02
CA LEU A 37 12.81 15.41 -5.92
C LEU A 37 11.90 15.48 -4.69
N LEU A 38 10.60 15.31 -4.88
CA LEU A 38 9.64 15.24 -3.78
C LEU A 38 9.44 13.77 -3.39
N VAL A 39 9.87 13.41 -2.18
CA VAL A 39 9.76 12.06 -1.63
C VAL A 39 8.53 12.00 -0.71
N GLY A 40 7.46 11.46 -1.27
CA GLY A 40 6.11 11.56 -0.74
C GLY A 40 5.51 10.25 -0.23
N VAL A 41 4.31 9.93 -0.71
CA VAL A 41 3.51 8.76 -0.30
C VAL A 41 4.31 7.46 -0.43
N GLY A 42 4.13 6.56 0.52
CA GLY A 42 4.64 5.19 0.45
C GLY A 42 5.87 4.90 1.29
N THR A 43 6.50 3.76 0.99
CA THR A 43 7.68 3.25 1.72
C THR A 43 8.94 3.43 0.89
N VAL A 44 9.25 4.67 0.52
CA VAL A 44 10.28 4.99 -0.47
C VAL A 44 11.55 5.61 0.10
N LEU A 45 11.64 5.79 1.42
CA LEU A 45 12.90 6.17 2.08
C LEU A 45 13.86 4.98 2.11
N ASN A 46 14.51 4.73 0.98
CA ASN A 46 15.45 3.62 0.79
C ASN A 46 16.60 4.06 -0.15
N THR A 47 17.84 3.83 0.28
CA THR A 47 19.07 4.14 -0.47
C THR A 47 19.16 3.44 -1.83
N GLU A 48 18.52 2.30 -2.00
CA GLU A 48 18.61 1.50 -3.22
C GLU A 48 17.78 2.07 -4.38
N ILE A 49 16.79 2.91 -4.08
CA ILE A 49 15.83 3.42 -5.08
C ILE A 49 15.83 4.94 -5.22
N LEU A 50 16.31 5.66 -4.21
CA LEU A 50 16.49 7.10 -4.28
C LEU A 50 17.87 7.41 -4.84
N PRO A 51 18.00 8.38 -5.77
CA PRO A 51 19.32 8.77 -6.29
C PRO A 51 20.16 9.36 -5.16
N ASP A 52 21.48 9.12 -5.15
CA ASP A 52 22.36 9.68 -4.13
C ASP A 52 22.41 11.21 -4.22
N GLU A 53 22.61 11.73 -5.43
CA GLU A 53 22.70 13.16 -5.69
C GLU A 53 21.33 13.84 -5.86
N GLY A 54 21.33 15.16 -5.79
CA GLY A 54 20.18 16.01 -6.05
C GLY A 54 19.35 16.32 -4.80
N ARG A 55 18.75 17.51 -4.78
CA ARG A 55 17.96 17.99 -3.64
C ARG A 55 16.67 17.19 -3.50
N LYS A 56 16.35 16.81 -2.27
CA LYS A 56 15.20 15.98 -1.91
C LYS A 56 14.37 16.67 -0.83
N LEU A 57 13.08 16.78 -1.07
CA LEU A 57 12.10 17.26 -0.10
C LEU A 57 11.27 16.07 0.38
N VAL A 58 11.30 15.75 1.67
CA VAL A 58 10.56 14.62 2.25
C VAL A 58 9.30 15.14 2.96
N ILE A 59 8.15 14.61 2.54
CA ILE A 59 6.85 14.91 3.16
C ILE A 59 6.08 13.59 3.36
N GLY A 60 6.06 13.12 4.61
CA GLY A 60 5.23 11.98 5.04
C GLY A 60 5.66 10.61 4.50
N SER A 61 6.80 10.51 3.82
CA SER A 61 7.34 9.22 3.37
C SER A 61 7.86 8.39 4.54
N GLY A 62 7.89 7.07 4.37
CA GLY A 62 8.31 6.14 5.43
C GLY A 62 9.41 5.17 5.04
N PHE A 63 10.10 4.65 6.05
CA PHE A 63 11.06 3.56 5.90
C PHE A 63 10.38 2.19 6.00
N GLY A 64 11.00 1.16 5.42
CA GLY A 64 10.58 -0.22 5.62
C GLY A 64 11.46 -1.26 4.94
N TYR A 65 12.13 -0.91 3.84
CA TYR A 65 12.98 -1.82 3.08
C TYR A 65 14.39 -1.26 2.93
N GLY A 66 15.37 -2.15 2.72
CA GLY A 66 16.76 -1.76 2.50
C GLY A 66 17.36 -0.97 3.65
N SER A 67 18.20 0.00 3.30
CA SER A 67 18.81 0.94 4.24
C SER A 67 18.18 2.31 4.14
N LEU A 68 18.09 3.00 5.28
CA LEU A 68 17.60 4.37 5.32
C LEU A 68 18.69 5.30 4.75
N PRO A 69 18.35 6.27 3.88
CA PRO A 69 19.30 7.30 3.46
C PRO A 69 19.82 8.13 4.64
N ASP A 70 21.07 8.58 4.54
CA ASP A 70 21.60 9.56 5.47
C ASP A 70 21.07 10.96 5.10
N MET A 71 20.07 11.41 5.84
CA MET A 71 19.37 12.68 5.59
C MET A 71 19.93 13.85 6.42
N ARG A 72 21.14 13.72 6.99
CA ARG A 72 21.75 14.78 7.85
C ARG A 72 22.26 15.98 7.07
N ASP A 73 22.66 15.79 5.82
CA ASP A 73 23.10 16.88 4.96
C ASP A 73 21.90 17.72 4.49
N THR A 74 21.67 18.84 5.16
CA THR A 74 20.55 19.75 4.88
C THR A 74 20.68 20.48 3.54
N SER A 75 21.85 20.44 2.89
CA SER A 75 21.99 20.95 1.52
C SER A 75 21.34 20.01 0.50
N GLN A 76 21.29 18.71 0.81
CA GLN A 76 20.66 17.68 -0.02
C GLN A 76 19.24 17.34 0.44
N TRP A 77 18.98 17.35 1.74
CA TRP A 77 17.72 16.88 2.31
C TRP A 77 16.99 17.99 3.06
N ASP A 78 15.77 18.29 2.61
CA ASP A 78 14.78 19.03 3.38
C ASP A 78 13.73 18.04 3.90
N VAL A 79 13.78 17.67 5.17
CA VAL A 79 12.85 16.72 5.79
C VAL A 79 11.82 17.47 6.62
N ARG A 80 10.58 17.53 6.12
CA ARG A 80 9.49 18.26 6.78
C ARG A 80 8.62 17.37 7.66
N SER A 81 8.41 16.14 7.21
CA SER A 81 7.73 15.11 7.98
C SER A 81 8.03 13.73 7.42
N VAL A 82 7.83 12.71 8.24
CA VAL A 82 7.90 11.30 7.86
C VAL A 82 6.61 10.58 8.28
N ARG A 83 6.36 9.41 7.69
CA ARG A 83 5.09 8.68 7.80
C ARG A 83 4.67 8.39 9.24
N GLY A 84 5.63 8.12 10.12
CA GLY A 84 5.33 7.74 11.49
C GLY A 84 6.52 7.77 12.43
N PRO A 85 6.25 7.51 13.72
CA PRO A 85 7.24 7.66 14.78
C PRO A 85 8.41 6.68 14.67
N LEU A 86 8.22 5.48 14.11
CA LEU A 86 9.31 4.52 13.95
C LEU A 86 10.28 4.95 12.86
N THR A 87 9.77 5.51 11.77
CA THR A 87 10.62 6.12 10.74
C THR A 87 11.38 7.32 11.31
N ALA A 88 10.72 8.19 12.09
CA ALA A 88 11.36 9.35 12.71
C ALA A 88 12.50 8.93 13.66
N GLU A 89 12.23 7.96 14.54
CA GLU A 89 13.21 7.38 15.46
C GLU A 89 14.41 6.81 14.70
N LYS A 90 14.17 5.97 13.69
CA LYS A 90 15.24 5.34 12.89
C LYS A 90 16.07 6.36 12.11
N ALA A 91 15.47 7.48 11.72
CA ALA A 91 16.14 8.57 11.03
C ALA A 91 16.87 9.55 11.95
N GLY A 92 16.76 9.38 13.29
CA GLY A 92 17.30 10.34 14.25
C GLY A 92 16.60 11.70 14.20
N LEU A 93 15.35 11.73 13.74
CA LEU A 93 14.53 12.94 13.63
C LEU A 93 13.72 13.17 14.92
N PRO A 94 13.33 14.42 15.22
CA PRO A 94 12.39 14.70 16.29
C PRO A 94 11.10 13.88 16.15
N ALA A 95 10.60 13.31 17.25
CA ALA A 95 9.40 12.48 17.24
C ALA A 95 8.17 13.20 16.63
N ALA A 96 8.09 14.53 16.78
CA ALA A 96 7.06 15.37 16.20
C ALA A 96 7.08 15.44 14.65
N MET A 97 8.14 15.00 13.99
CA MET A 97 8.18 14.87 12.53
C MET A 97 7.51 13.58 12.03
N GLY A 98 7.30 12.57 12.90
CA GLY A 98 6.43 11.45 12.61
C GLY A 98 4.97 11.90 12.65
N ILE A 99 4.34 12.03 11.48
CA ILE A 99 2.96 12.53 11.36
C ILE A 99 2.04 11.41 10.88
N VAL A 100 1.96 11.19 9.57
CA VAL A 100 1.10 10.18 8.93
C VAL A 100 1.49 10.07 7.45
N ASP A 101 1.07 9.00 6.79
CA ASP A 101 1.19 8.87 5.33
C ASP A 101 0.31 9.91 4.61
N PRO A 102 0.80 10.67 3.61
CA PRO A 102 0.00 11.66 2.90
C PRO A 102 -1.23 11.14 2.17
N ALA A 103 -1.32 9.83 1.92
CA ALA A 103 -2.51 9.20 1.35
C ALA A 103 -3.79 9.49 2.15
N VAL A 104 -3.70 9.83 3.45
CA VAL A 104 -4.89 10.21 4.23
C VAL A 104 -5.54 11.51 3.75
N LEU A 105 -4.83 12.36 3.01
CA LEU A 105 -5.37 13.62 2.47
C LEU A 105 -6.09 13.45 1.13
N VAL A 106 -6.12 12.22 0.57
CA VAL A 106 -6.98 11.90 -0.57
C VAL A 106 -8.45 12.21 -0.25
N THR A 107 -8.85 12.09 1.01
CA THR A 107 -10.20 12.45 1.47
C THR A 107 -10.50 13.94 1.43
N GLU A 108 -9.56 14.82 1.09
CA GLU A 108 -9.82 16.26 0.93
C GLU A 108 -10.18 16.61 -0.52
N MET A 109 -10.01 15.68 -1.46
CA MET A 109 -10.24 15.95 -2.87
C MET A 109 -11.74 15.92 -3.19
N PRO A 110 -12.24 16.86 -4.02
CA PRO A 110 -13.66 16.93 -4.39
C PRO A 110 -14.21 15.62 -4.99
N GLU A 111 -13.41 14.94 -5.82
CA GLU A 111 -13.82 13.71 -6.53
C GLU A 111 -13.98 12.47 -5.63
N PHE A 112 -13.53 12.55 -4.37
CA PHE A 112 -13.68 11.51 -3.37
C PHE A 112 -14.64 11.90 -2.24
N GLN A 113 -15.32 13.04 -2.34
CA GLN A 113 -16.37 13.43 -1.41
C GLN A 113 -17.68 12.69 -1.70
N ASN A 114 -18.49 12.49 -0.66
CA ASN A 114 -19.87 12.01 -0.77
C ASN A 114 -20.03 10.66 -1.50
N ILE A 115 -19.04 9.77 -1.39
CA ILE A 115 -19.12 8.42 -1.95
C ILE A 115 -20.11 7.59 -1.12
N SER A 116 -21.21 7.17 -1.75
CA SER A 116 -22.21 6.31 -1.12
C SER A 116 -21.67 4.91 -0.84
N LYS A 117 -22.04 4.36 0.32
CA LYS A 117 -21.72 2.96 0.65
C LYS A 117 -22.47 2.00 -0.26
N ASN A 118 -21.81 0.93 -0.67
CA ASN A 118 -22.34 -0.07 -1.60
C ASN A 118 -22.70 -1.41 -0.93
N GLY A 119 -22.60 -1.52 0.39
CA GLY A 119 -22.91 -2.75 1.14
C GLY A 119 -21.84 -3.84 1.07
N LYS A 120 -20.75 -3.65 0.29
CA LYS A 120 -19.76 -4.70 0.07
C LYS A 120 -18.73 -4.74 1.18
N ARG A 121 -18.35 -5.96 1.56
CA ARG A 121 -17.17 -6.26 2.37
C ARG A 121 -16.07 -6.71 1.41
N THR A 122 -14.94 -6.02 1.41
CA THR A 122 -13.97 -6.11 0.32
C THR A 122 -12.62 -6.60 0.85
N PHE A 123 -12.01 -7.56 0.15
CA PHE A 123 -10.64 -8.00 0.38
C PHE A 123 -9.70 -7.33 -0.62
N ILE A 124 -8.61 -6.75 -0.10
CA ILE A 124 -7.55 -6.15 -0.91
C ILE A 124 -6.20 -6.82 -0.55
N PRO A 125 -5.67 -7.71 -1.41
CA PRO A 125 -4.40 -8.38 -1.16
C PRO A 125 -3.20 -7.42 -1.30
N HIS A 126 -2.00 -7.90 -0.99
CA HIS A 126 -0.76 -7.27 -1.46
C HIS A 126 -0.62 -7.49 -2.97
N TRP A 127 0.08 -6.62 -3.69
CA TRP A 127 0.24 -6.74 -5.15
C TRP A 127 0.91 -8.07 -5.57
N GLU A 128 1.89 -8.57 -4.80
CA GLU A 128 2.52 -9.88 -5.06
C GLU A 128 1.49 -11.03 -4.93
N SER A 129 0.57 -10.92 -3.97
CA SER A 129 -0.53 -11.88 -3.83
C SER A 129 -1.54 -11.77 -4.97
N ALA A 130 -1.88 -10.55 -5.39
CA ALA A 130 -2.75 -10.33 -6.55
C ALA A 130 -2.13 -10.89 -7.84
N ALA A 131 -0.81 -10.84 -7.97
CA ALA A 131 -0.08 -11.34 -9.14
C ALA A 131 -0.01 -12.87 -9.20
N ALA A 132 0.09 -13.55 -8.05
CA ALA A 132 0.38 -14.98 -8.00
C ALA A 132 -0.77 -15.85 -7.47
N GLY A 133 -1.76 -15.25 -6.82
CA GLY A 133 -2.80 -15.96 -6.07
C GLY A 133 -4.12 -16.13 -6.82
N LEU A 134 -4.98 -17.02 -6.31
CA LEU A 134 -6.35 -17.28 -6.77
C LEU A 134 -7.38 -16.52 -5.90
N TRP A 135 -7.06 -15.28 -5.58
CA TRP A 135 -7.84 -14.47 -4.65
C TRP A 135 -9.23 -14.06 -5.16
N PRO A 136 -9.46 -13.79 -6.46
CA PRO A 136 -10.81 -13.53 -6.98
C PRO A 136 -11.79 -14.69 -6.70
N GLU A 137 -11.35 -15.92 -6.95
CA GLU A 137 -12.11 -17.15 -6.76
C GLU A 137 -12.35 -17.41 -5.27
N ILE A 138 -11.31 -17.24 -4.45
CA ILE A 138 -11.43 -17.37 -2.99
C ILE A 138 -12.46 -16.37 -2.46
N CYS A 139 -12.40 -15.10 -2.87
CA CYS A 139 -13.35 -14.06 -2.45
C CYS A 139 -14.78 -14.42 -2.81
N LYS A 140 -15.00 -14.92 -4.03
CA LYS A 140 -16.31 -15.43 -4.47
C LYS A 140 -16.82 -16.56 -3.55
N THR A 141 -15.95 -17.50 -3.18
CA THR A 141 -16.31 -18.62 -2.27
C THR A 141 -16.67 -18.14 -0.88
N VAL A 142 -15.99 -17.12 -0.34
CA VAL A 142 -16.20 -16.66 1.04
C VAL A 142 -17.22 -15.50 1.16
N GLY A 143 -17.80 -15.06 0.04
CA GLY A 143 -18.77 -13.97 0.01
C GLY A 143 -18.15 -12.58 0.24
N LEU A 144 -16.92 -12.37 -0.22
CA LEU A 144 -16.25 -11.05 -0.21
C LEU A 144 -16.14 -10.50 -1.63
N SER A 145 -16.15 -9.18 -1.76
CA SER A 145 -15.72 -8.50 -2.98
C SER A 145 -14.20 -8.56 -3.09
N TYR A 146 -13.66 -8.88 -4.27
CA TYR A 146 -12.22 -8.81 -4.54
C TYR A 146 -11.89 -7.44 -5.12
N LEU A 147 -10.84 -6.79 -4.60
CA LEU A 147 -10.32 -5.54 -5.13
C LEU A 147 -8.84 -5.72 -5.47
N ASP A 148 -8.48 -5.54 -6.75
CA ASP A 148 -7.10 -5.66 -7.19
C ASP A 148 -6.31 -4.37 -6.87
N PRO A 149 -5.25 -4.42 -6.04
CA PRO A 149 -4.42 -3.24 -5.74
C PRO A 149 -3.61 -2.74 -6.96
N ARG A 150 -3.64 -3.45 -8.07
CA ARG A 150 -2.96 -3.09 -9.31
C ARG A 150 -3.85 -2.33 -10.29
N GLY A 151 -5.13 -2.16 -9.95
CA GLY A 151 -6.08 -1.41 -10.77
C GLY A 151 -5.78 0.08 -10.83
N GLU A 152 -6.52 0.80 -11.67
CA GLU A 152 -6.43 2.27 -11.76
C GLU A 152 -6.67 2.91 -10.39
N ALA A 153 -5.77 3.81 -9.99
CA ALA A 153 -5.67 4.24 -8.60
C ALA A 153 -6.95 4.89 -8.07
N LYS A 154 -7.56 5.80 -8.85
CA LYS A 154 -8.79 6.49 -8.43
C LYS A 154 -9.97 5.54 -8.33
N ALA A 155 -10.11 4.57 -9.23
CA ALA A 155 -11.13 3.53 -9.17
C ALA A 155 -10.98 2.64 -7.93
N VAL A 156 -9.76 2.20 -7.63
CA VAL A 156 -9.47 1.40 -6.42
C VAL A 156 -9.82 2.18 -5.15
N ILE A 157 -9.45 3.46 -5.09
CA ILE A 157 -9.78 4.36 -3.97
C ILE A 157 -11.29 4.51 -3.80
N ARG A 158 -12.06 4.68 -4.89
CA ARG A 158 -13.53 4.78 -4.82
C ARG A 158 -14.16 3.49 -4.28
N GLU A 159 -13.68 2.33 -4.69
CA GLU A 159 -14.17 1.04 -4.15
C GLU A 159 -13.84 0.88 -2.66
N ILE A 160 -12.67 1.34 -2.21
CA ILE A 160 -12.33 1.38 -0.77
C ILE A 160 -13.32 2.27 -0.03
N ALA A 161 -13.52 3.51 -0.49
CA ALA A 161 -14.41 4.48 0.15
C ALA A 161 -15.87 3.99 0.19
N ALA A 162 -16.35 3.32 -0.86
CA ALA A 162 -17.71 2.79 -0.96
C ALA A 162 -17.93 1.50 -0.14
N SER A 163 -16.87 0.80 0.26
CA SER A 163 -16.99 -0.46 1.01
C SER A 163 -17.48 -0.25 2.46
N GLU A 164 -18.15 -1.26 3.02
CA GLU A 164 -18.54 -1.30 4.44
C GLU A 164 -17.44 -1.84 5.35
N LEU A 165 -16.57 -2.67 4.81
CA LEU A 165 -15.44 -3.27 5.53
C LEU A 165 -14.31 -3.55 4.54
N ILE A 166 -13.09 -3.30 4.97
CA ILE A 166 -11.88 -3.65 4.23
C ILE A 166 -11.08 -4.71 4.98
N VAL A 167 -10.87 -5.87 4.35
CA VAL A 167 -9.91 -6.88 4.80
C VAL A 167 -8.63 -6.66 3.98
N ALA A 168 -7.57 -6.16 4.62
CA ALA A 168 -6.40 -5.63 3.93
C ALA A 168 -5.12 -6.40 4.24
N GLU A 169 -4.46 -6.86 3.17
CA GLU A 169 -3.02 -7.14 3.18
C GLU A 169 -2.24 -5.96 2.56
N SER A 170 -2.87 -5.16 1.70
CA SER A 170 -2.31 -3.88 1.24
C SER A 170 -2.36 -2.83 2.35
N MET A 171 -1.19 -2.27 2.71
CA MET A 171 -1.09 -1.20 3.72
C MET A 171 -1.83 0.06 3.27
N HIS A 172 -1.67 0.49 2.01
CA HIS A 172 -2.43 1.63 1.49
C HIS A 172 -3.94 1.37 1.47
N GLY A 173 -4.35 0.11 1.29
CA GLY A 173 -5.74 -0.30 1.47
C GLY A 173 -6.27 0.03 2.87
N ALA A 174 -5.49 -0.28 3.92
CA ALA A 174 -5.85 0.06 5.30
C ALA A 174 -5.73 1.55 5.62
N ILE A 175 -4.70 2.24 5.12
CA ILE A 175 -4.52 3.69 5.29
C ILE A 175 -5.75 4.43 4.75
N LEU A 176 -6.15 4.13 3.52
CA LEU A 176 -7.29 4.76 2.86
C LEU A 176 -8.61 4.32 3.49
N ALA A 177 -8.77 3.06 3.86
CA ALA A 177 -9.95 2.61 4.60
C ALA A 177 -10.13 3.41 5.89
N ASP A 178 -9.08 3.54 6.71
CA ASP A 178 -9.13 4.32 7.95
C ASP A 178 -9.42 5.80 7.71
N ALA A 179 -8.84 6.40 6.66
CA ALA A 179 -9.07 7.79 6.28
C ALA A 179 -10.53 8.04 5.83
N PHE A 180 -11.10 7.16 5.01
CA PHE A 180 -12.52 7.19 4.60
C PHE A 180 -13.48 6.66 5.68
N ARG A 181 -12.97 6.38 6.88
CA ARG A 181 -13.73 5.84 8.02
C ARG A 181 -14.44 4.52 7.69
N VAL A 182 -13.85 3.72 6.82
CA VAL A 182 -14.24 2.34 6.52
C VAL A 182 -13.53 1.41 7.52
N PRO A 183 -14.24 0.69 8.40
CA PRO A 183 -13.62 -0.25 9.31
C PRO A 183 -12.76 -1.25 8.56
N TRP A 184 -11.64 -1.66 9.17
CA TRP A 184 -10.70 -2.55 8.49
C TRP A 184 -10.12 -3.63 9.40
N ILE A 185 -9.66 -4.71 8.77
CA ILE A 185 -9.00 -5.86 9.40
C ILE A 185 -7.70 -6.11 8.64
N ALA A 186 -6.57 -6.12 9.35
CA ALA A 186 -5.30 -6.54 8.76
C ALA A 186 -5.26 -8.06 8.60
N VAL A 187 -4.75 -8.50 7.45
CA VAL A 187 -4.37 -9.89 7.20
C VAL A 187 -2.97 -9.96 6.61
N SER A 188 -2.36 -11.14 6.69
CA SER A 188 -1.06 -11.39 6.08
C SER A 188 -0.97 -12.83 5.62
N SER A 189 -0.50 -13.04 4.38
CA SER A 189 -0.23 -14.37 3.86
C SER A 189 1.22 -14.82 4.00
N SER A 190 2.12 -13.95 4.46
CA SER A 190 3.52 -14.31 4.66
C SER A 190 4.28 -13.36 5.57
N ARG A 191 5.49 -13.76 5.96
CA ARG A 191 6.42 -12.89 6.69
C ARG A 191 7.05 -11.81 5.81
N SER A 192 6.90 -11.86 4.48
CA SER A 192 7.42 -10.81 3.59
C SER A 192 6.63 -9.51 3.71
N ILE A 193 5.39 -9.56 4.22
CA ILE A 193 4.62 -8.38 4.56
C ILE A 193 5.30 -7.66 5.73
N ASN A 194 5.92 -6.54 5.39
CA ASN A 194 6.81 -5.84 6.29
C ASN A 194 6.04 -5.26 7.49
N SER A 195 6.26 -5.85 8.67
CA SER A 195 5.57 -5.42 9.89
C SER A 195 6.07 -4.06 10.40
N PHE A 196 7.28 -3.62 10.06
CA PHE A 196 7.79 -2.32 10.47
C PHE A 196 6.95 -1.19 9.88
N LYS A 197 6.74 -1.17 8.55
CA LYS A 197 5.96 -0.10 7.89
C LYS A 197 4.51 -0.03 8.39
N TRP A 198 3.90 -1.19 8.65
CA TRP A 198 2.55 -1.27 9.21
C TRP A 198 2.49 -0.71 10.63
N ASN A 199 3.44 -1.09 11.51
CA ASN A 199 3.49 -0.57 12.87
C ASN A 199 3.83 0.92 12.91
N ASP A 200 4.69 1.39 11.99
CA ASP A 200 5.05 2.79 11.86
C ASP A 200 3.82 3.65 11.57
N TRP A 201 3.02 3.30 10.56
CA TRP A 201 1.75 3.97 10.29
C TRP A 201 0.73 3.78 11.42
N ALA A 202 0.56 2.56 11.93
CA ALA A 202 -0.45 2.26 12.95
C ALA A 202 -0.25 3.10 14.22
N ARG A 203 1.01 3.28 14.65
CA ARG A 203 1.36 4.10 15.81
C ARG A 203 1.04 5.58 15.62
N SER A 204 1.12 6.10 14.39
CA SER A 204 0.72 7.49 14.09
C SER A 204 -0.73 7.78 14.44
N LEU A 205 -1.62 6.79 14.23
CA LEU A 205 -3.07 6.94 14.44
C LEU A 205 -3.58 6.28 15.72
N GLY A 206 -2.68 5.68 16.52
CA GLY A 206 -3.04 4.95 17.74
C GLY A 206 -3.83 3.67 17.49
N VAL A 207 -3.76 3.10 16.29
CA VAL A 207 -4.33 1.78 15.94
C VAL A 207 -3.28 0.69 16.14
N THR A 208 -3.70 -0.58 16.13
CA THR A 208 -2.77 -1.69 16.38
C THR A 208 -2.68 -2.63 15.18
N TYR A 209 -1.47 -2.89 14.69
CA TYR A 209 -1.24 -3.87 13.66
C TYR A 209 -1.18 -5.29 14.25
N GLN A 210 -2.27 -6.04 14.12
CA GLN A 210 -2.39 -7.45 14.52
C GLN A 210 -2.98 -8.28 13.36
N PRO A 211 -2.17 -8.58 12.32
CA PRO A 211 -2.69 -9.25 11.14
C PRO A 211 -3.16 -10.66 11.46
N LYS A 212 -4.32 -11.05 10.92
CA LYS A 212 -4.72 -12.46 10.90
C LYS A 212 -3.99 -13.18 9.78
N HIS A 213 -3.37 -14.31 10.10
CA HIS A 213 -2.67 -15.10 9.10
C HIS A 213 -3.67 -15.78 8.16
N ILE A 214 -3.46 -15.65 6.86
CA ILE A 214 -4.22 -16.35 5.81
C ILE A 214 -3.26 -17.18 4.96
N PRO A 215 -3.46 -18.49 4.73
CA PRO A 215 -2.55 -19.27 3.90
C PRO A 215 -2.44 -18.73 2.47
N VAL A 216 -1.25 -18.80 1.86
CA VAL A 216 -1.08 -18.53 0.42
C VAL A 216 -1.93 -19.49 -0.41
N SER A 217 -2.51 -18.97 -1.51
CA SER A 217 -3.48 -19.66 -2.35
C SER A 217 -2.85 -20.55 -3.42
N THR A 218 -1.60 -20.29 -3.78
CA THR A 218 -0.88 -21.06 -4.81
C THR A 218 0.58 -21.30 -4.42
N ARG A 219 1.21 -22.29 -5.08
CA ARG A 219 2.66 -22.51 -4.98
C ARG A 219 3.46 -21.32 -5.54
N ALA A 220 2.99 -20.68 -6.60
CA ALA A 220 3.66 -19.50 -7.18
C ALA A 220 3.69 -18.35 -6.17
N GLU A 221 2.58 -18.12 -5.47
CA GLU A 221 2.49 -17.16 -4.38
C GLU A 221 3.43 -17.53 -3.23
N ALA A 222 3.51 -18.83 -2.88
CA ALA A 222 4.43 -19.32 -1.86
C ALA A 222 5.90 -19.02 -2.17
N ILE A 223 6.33 -19.22 -3.42
CA ILE A 223 7.70 -18.93 -3.87
C ILE A 223 7.98 -17.42 -3.88
N ALA A 224 7.06 -16.62 -4.43
CA ALA A 224 7.20 -15.17 -4.49
C ALA A 224 7.33 -14.54 -3.09
N LYS A 225 6.62 -15.10 -2.11
CA LYS A 225 6.57 -14.60 -0.73
C LYS A 225 7.51 -15.31 0.25
N GLY A 226 8.20 -16.37 -0.17
CA GLY A 226 8.97 -17.23 0.74
C GLY A 226 8.11 -17.85 1.85
N ALA A 227 6.91 -18.28 1.51
CA ALA A 227 5.91 -18.83 2.43
C ALA A 227 5.84 -20.37 2.34
N LYS A 228 5.15 -20.97 3.32
CA LYS A 228 4.88 -22.42 3.30
C LYS A 228 3.63 -22.72 2.47
N PHE A 229 3.69 -23.78 1.66
CA PHE A 229 2.54 -24.33 0.94
C PHE A 229 2.48 -25.83 1.18
N TRP A 230 1.39 -26.32 1.77
CA TRP A 230 1.22 -27.72 2.20
C TRP A 230 2.37 -28.25 3.07
N GLY A 231 2.84 -27.44 4.02
CA GLY A 231 3.92 -27.81 4.96
C GLY A 231 5.34 -27.69 4.39
N VAL A 232 5.49 -27.56 3.07
CA VAL A 232 6.78 -27.32 2.40
C VAL A 232 7.10 -25.83 2.40
N GLY A 233 8.25 -25.45 2.93
CA GLY A 233 8.75 -24.07 2.90
C GLY A 233 9.46 -23.76 1.59
N PHE A 234 9.29 -22.54 1.08
CA PHE A 234 10.03 -22.02 -0.08
C PHE A 234 10.88 -20.82 0.35
N GLU A 235 12.06 -20.69 -0.23
CA GLU A 235 12.86 -19.46 -0.12
C GLU A 235 12.30 -18.38 -1.03
N ARG A 236 12.38 -17.12 -0.59
CA ARG A 236 11.90 -15.99 -1.39
C ARG A 236 12.80 -15.84 -2.61
N SER A 237 12.21 -15.93 -3.80
CA SER A 237 12.91 -15.71 -5.06
C SER A 237 12.52 -14.35 -5.65
N ASN A 238 13.45 -13.38 -5.61
CA ASN A 238 13.26 -12.07 -6.22
C ASN A 238 13.09 -12.15 -7.74
N LEU A 239 13.72 -13.13 -8.40
CA LEU A 239 13.54 -13.40 -9.83
C LEU A 239 12.08 -13.80 -10.13
N ALA A 240 11.57 -14.80 -9.42
CA ALA A 240 10.16 -15.21 -9.53
C ALA A 240 9.17 -14.05 -9.23
N ALA A 241 9.43 -13.23 -8.21
CA ALA A 241 8.61 -12.04 -7.94
C ALA A 241 8.66 -11.02 -9.10
N ALA A 242 9.84 -10.84 -9.70
CA ALA A 242 10.07 -9.98 -10.86
C ALA A 242 9.68 -10.61 -12.22
N GLU A 243 9.38 -11.91 -12.28
CA GLU A 243 8.98 -12.62 -13.49
C GLU A 243 7.45 -12.74 -13.59
N LEU A 244 6.79 -13.00 -12.45
CA LEU A 244 5.37 -12.67 -12.27
C LEU A 244 5.13 -11.20 -12.68
N GLY A 245 6.09 -10.34 -12.27
CA GLY A 245 6.50 -9.04 -12.84
C GLY A 245 6.06 -8.68 -14.25
N LYS A 246 6.42 -9.55 -15.19
CA LYS A 246 6.59 -9.23 -16.61
C LYS A 246 5.52 -9.85 -17.50
N GLN A 247 4.77 -10.84 -17.03
CA GLN A 247 3.93 -11.72 -17.85
C GLN A 247 2.65 -11.08 -18.45
N ARG A 248 2.41 -9.77 -18.35
CA ARG A 248 1.19 -9.15 -18.93
C ARG A 248 1.37 -7.86 -19.75
N TYR A 249 2.60 -7.39 -19.97
CA TYR A 249 2.87 -6.20 -20.82
C TYR A 249 3.37 -6.56 -22.23
N GLY A 250 3.06 -7.77 -22.72
CA GLY A 250 3.15 -8.09 -24.14
C GLY A 250 1.84 -7.74 -24.82
N GLU A 251 1.92 -7.05 -25.96
CA GLU A 251 0.82 -6.74 -26.88
C GLU A 251 -0.15 -7.92 -27.06
N ASN A 252 -1.40 -7.60 -27.47
CA ASN A 252 -2.41 -8.55 -27.93
C ASN A 252 -1.81 -9.64 -28.85
N VAL A 253 -1.34 -10.72 -28.22
CA VAL A 253 -1.29 -12.03 -28.83
C VAL A 253 -2.30 -12.82 -28.02
N MET A 254 -3.46 -13.05 -28.63
CA MET A 254 -4.32 -14.16 -28.22
C MET A 254 -3.52 -15.46 -28.41
N LEU A 255 -2.62 -15.75 -27.48
CA LEU A 255 -2.28 -17.13 -27.17
C LEU A 255 -3.52 -17.63 -26.44
N ALA A 256 -4.34 -18.40 -27.17
CA ALA A 256 -5.44 -19.14 -26.57
C ALA A 256 -4.93 -19.77 -25.27
N ASP A 257 -5.51 -19.34 -24.15
CA ASP A 257 -5.25 -19.94 -22.85
C ASP A 257 -5.51 -21.45 -23.04
N PRO A 258 -4.50 -22.33 -22.90
CA PRO A 258 -4.67 -23.72 -23.29
C PRO A 258 -5.85 -24.27 -22.48
N GLU A 259 -6.89 -24.76 -23.18
CA GLU A 259 -8.17 -25.17 -22.60
C GLU A 259 -7.93 -25.83 -21.23
N GLN A 260 -8.23 -25.09 -20.16
CA GLN A 260 -7.97 -25.59 -18.82
C GLN A 260 -8.98 -26.70 -18.58
N THR A 261 -8.52 -27.95 -18.65
CA THR A 261 -9.36 -29.10 -18.35
C THR A 261 -10.05 -28.91 -17.00
N THR A 262 -11.34 -29.26 -16.92
CA THR A 262 -12.17 -29.12 -15.71
C THR A 262 -11.49 -29.71 -14.48
N LEU A 263 -10.77 -30.83 -14.64
CA LEU A 263 -9.92 -31.45 -13.61
C LEU A 263 -8.83 -30.53 -13.06
N ARG A 264 -8.13 -29.75 -13.90
CA ARG A 264 -7.10 -28.80 -13.45
C ARG A 264 -7.70 -27.61 -12.69
N VAL A 265 -8.87 -27.12 -13.12
CA VAL A 265 -9.60 -26.06 -12.42
C VAL A 265 -10.06 -26.55 -11.05
N MET A 266 -10.64 -27.75 -10.98
CA MET A 266 -11.05 -28.37 -9.71
C MET A 266 -9.85 -28.63 -8.79
N ALA A 267 -8.71 -29.07 -9.32
CA ALA A 267 -7.48 -29.25 -8.54
C ALA A 267 -6.94 -27.92 -7.98
N LYS A 268 -6.91 -26.85 -8.79
CA LYS A 268 -6.54 -25.50 -8.32
C LYS A 268 -7.49 -24.99 -7.23
N GLN A 269 -8.80 -25.22 -7.37
CA GLN A 269 -9.80 -24.81 -6.39
C GLN A 269 -9.68 -25.60 -5.08
N ALA A 270 -9.41 -26.91 -5.14
CA ALA A 270 -9.16 -27.73 -3.95
C ALA A 270 -7.92 -27.27 -3.17
N LEU A 271 -6.86 -26.84 -3.88
CA LEU A 271 -5.64 -26.31 -3.26
C LEU A 271 -5.86 -24.96 -2.55
N ALA A 272 -6.90 -24.21 -2.91
CA ALA A 272 -7.23 -22.91 -2.33
C ALA A 272 -8.12 -22.99 -1.07
N VAL A 273 -8.59 -24.18 -0.69
CA VAL A 273 -9.49 -24.39 0.47
C VAL A 273 -8.92 -23.83 1.79
N PRO A 274 -7.63 -24.06 2.14
CA PRO A 274 -7.05 -23.48 3.35
C PRO A 274 -7.04 -21.94 3.34
N SER A 275 -6.79 -21.34 2.18
CA SER A 275 -6.82 -19.89 1.99
C SER A 275 -8.22 -19.33 2.11
N ALA A 276 -9.23 -20.02 1.55
CA ALA A 276 -10.63 -19.64 1.69
C ALA A 276 -11.09 -19.72 3.15
N LEU A 277 -10.79 -20.82 3.85
CA LEU A 277 -11.11 -20.95 5.27
C LEU A 277 -10.41 -19.85 6.10
N GLY A 278 -9.11 -19.63 5.85
CA GLY A 278 -8.33 -18.60 6.54
C GLY A 278 -8.89 -17.19 6.31
N LEU A 279 -9.21 -16.83 5.07
CA LEU A 279 -9.78 -15.52 4.74
C LEU A 279 -11.18 -15.35 5.34
N TRP A 280 -12.02 -16.39 5.29
CA TRP A 280 -13.33 -16.37 5.92
C TRP A 280 -13.25 -16.17 7.43
N GLN A 281 -12.37 -16.89 8.11
CA GLN A 281 -12.13 -16.73 9.56
C GLN A 281 -11.60 -15.33 9.88
N ALA A 282 -10.62 -14.85 9.11
CA ALA A 282 -10.04 -13.52 9.28
C ALA A 282 -11.08 -12.41 9.09
N SER A 283 -11.97 -12.54 8.09
CA SER A 283 -13.00 -11.53 7.82
C SER A 283 -14.01 -11.39 8.97
N LYS A 284 -14.12 -12.38 9.86
CA LYS A 284 -14.98 -12.33 11.06
C LYS A 284 -14.29 -11.71 12.28
N ALA A 285 -13.01 -11.36 12.19
CA ALA A 285 -12.33 -10.67 13.28
C ALA A 285 -12.97 -9.31 13.56
N LYS A 286 -12.81 -8.82 14.80
CA LYS A 286 -13.27 -7.48 15.17
C LYS A 286 -12.51 -6.45 14.32
N PRO A 287 -13.20 -5.63 13.51
CA PRO A 287 -12.54 -4.57 12.75
C PRO A 287 -12.09 -3.45 13.68
N GLN A 288 -11.20 -2.60 13.18
CA GLN A 288 -10.72 -1.42 13.90
C GLN A 288 -10.83 -0.16 13.03
N LEU A 289 -10.80 0.97 13.72
CA LEU A 289 -10.67 2.31 13.18
C LEU A 289 -9.87 3.15 14.18
N SER A 290 -9.07 4.08 13.68
CA SER A 290 -8.48 5.14 14.51
C SER A 290 -9.56 6.00 15.16
N LYS A 291 -9.21 6.76 16.20
CA LYS A 291 -10.13 7.78 16.73
C LYS A 291 -10.24 8.94 15.74
N ASP A 292 -11.44 9.49 15.54
CA ASP A 292 -11.66 10.64 14.65
C ASP A 292 -10.72 11.81 15.00
N SER A 293 -10.54 12.09 16.29
CA SER A 293 -9.63 13.14 16.77
C SER A 293 -8.15 12.87 16.46
N ALA A 294 -7.72 11.61 16.48
CA ALA A 294 -6.34 11.24 16.17
C ALA A 294 -6.05 11.43 14.67
N LEU A 295 -6.97 10.98 13.81
CA LEU A 295 -6.88 11.19 12.37
C LEU A 295 -6.94 12.67 12.01
N ALA A 296 -7.87 13.44 12.59
CA ALA A 296 -8.01 14.87 12.37
C ALA A 296 -6.72 15.63 12.77
N ALA A 297 -6.16 15.34 13.95
CA ALA A 297 -4.93 15.97 14.41
C ALA A 297 -3.72 15.66 13.49
N CYS A 298 -3.63 14.42 12.98
CA CYS A 298 -2.58 14.06 12.02
C CYS A 298 -2.75 14.81 10.68
N LYS A 299 -3.99 14.90 10.18
CA LYS A 299 -4.30 15.64 8.95
C LYS A 299 -3.99 17.13 9.09
N GLU A 300 -4.37 17.75 10.20
CA GLU A 300 -4.07 19.15 10.49
C GLU A 300 -2.56 19.42 10.53
N ARG A 301 -1.79 18.58 11.24
CA ARG A 301 -0.33 18.69 11.29
C ARG A 301 0.30 18.53 9.90
N LEU A 302 -0.19 17.58 9.09
CA LEU A 302 0.32 17.39 7.74
C LEU A 302 -0.03 18.55 6.80
N LEU A 303 -1.24 19.09 6.90
CA LEU A 303 -1.65 20.30 6.15
C LEU A 303 -0.80 21.52 6.55
N SER A 304 -0.47 21.67 7.83
CA SER A 304 0.46 22.72 8.30
C SER A 304 1.85 22.57 7.69
N VAL A 305 2.36 21.33 7.57
CA VAL A 305 3.62 21.05 6.86
C VAL A 305 3.53 21.43 5.39
N ILE A 306 2.45 21.06 4.70
CA ILE A 306 2.22 21.39 3.29
C ILE A 306 2.18 22.90 3.08
N GLU A 307 1.51 23.63 3.96
CA GLU A 307 1.42 25.09 3.91
C GLU A 307 2.78 25.76 4.18
N GLY A 308 3.62 25.17 5.05
CA GLY A 308 5.01 25.59 5.20
C GLY A 308 5.84 25.39 3.94
N VAL A 309 5.72 24.23 3.29
CA VAL A 309 6.40 23.94 2.02
C VAL A 309 5.94 24.91 0.93
N ARG A 310 4.64 25.20 0.86
CA ARG A 310 4.09 26.17 -0.10
C ARG A 310 4.78 27.52 0.03
N ARG A 311 4.88 28.08 1.24
CA ARG A 311 5.56 29.38 1.46
C ARG A 311 7.04 29.38 1.08
N ASP A 312 7.72 28.26 1.26
CA ASP A 312 9.17 28.19 1.08
C ASP A 312 9.58 27.87 -0.37
N TYR A 313 8.67 27.33 -1.18
CA TYR A 313 8.99 26.80 -2.52
C TYR A 313 8.08 27.29 -3.66
N LEU A 314 6.91 27.89 -3.38
CA LEU A 314 5.95 28.38 -4.37
C LEU A 314 5.74 29.89 -4.22
#